data_AF-A0A7X8MBE4-F1
#
_entry.id   AF-A0A7X8MBE4-F1
#
_cell.length_a   1.000
_cell.length_b   1.000
_cell.length_c   1.000
_cell.angle_alpha   90.00
_cell.angle_beta   90.00
_cell.angle_gamma   90.00
#
_symmetry.space_group_name_H-M   'P 1'
#
loop_
_entity.id
_entity.type
_entity.pdbx_description
1 polymer ?
#
loop_
_entity_poly.entity_id
_entity_poly.type
_entity_poly.pdbx_seq_one_letter_code
_entity_poly.pdbx_strand_id
1 'polypeptide(L)'
;QVEPSSQPGFLRYVGGYYLKFLDGPYWFKAGVDDPEEFLGETVFGGWAQKRSQVDYLAAKGVNSMYIVLLDYPGDSGLVFPWLTVNDQTRYDIDKMRRWESMFDYIRDRQMVLHLVLEDDGALIPANRENFYRYMIARFGHHTGLIWNLREEYNERYSSTQAVNYSLLLQELDPYDHPIAVHNVNAPVDWYLRSQVFSATSIQTELPSATLPPRQFNAMALEWRQAAQDAGHPLMISFDETGKISSSDKDRSNVRKMTWCLALANAQCELHVWPLADYAEFDSLWNDLNHLKTFMLGVPFWEMRPDNSLVSPNAVAMTRVGHEIVAYSIDGLPVVVDLSGQQGLWNCVWYHPRTGQRISAEAVPSGGVVTLTPPFGSDAVFHLVNIEPDEPAVPENVVIENLQPSRYRVSQLYKDSTYYVDRTFTLIDLPDALQGLTCIKTANDDKTNADSSFISFSVDRSANILIAYDSRVDGKPEWLSKNFVLTNWSIGVSDKGAYLRLWNRTVAPGMVHLGGNAAPGFAASSSYSAYFVVIQPYLGAESDPYPPSAPQGVQIFKVDP
;
A
#
# COMPACT_ATOMS: atom_id res chain seq x y z
N GLN A 1 -5.47 -19.34 -27.70
CA GLN A 1 -4.63 -18.61 -26.73
C GLN A 1 -5.58 -17.75 -25.91
N VAL A 2 -5.40 -17.69 -24.58
CA VAL A 2 -6.17 -16.77 -23.74
C VAL A 2 -5.43 -15.45 -23.81
N GLU A 3 -6.08 -14.41 -24.30
CA GLU A 3 -5.51 -13.06 -24.31
C GLU A 3 -5.41 -12.54 -22.86
N PRO A 4 -4.29 -11.90 -22.47
CA PRO A 4 -4.18 -11.26 -21.16
C PRO A 4 -5.32 -10.24 -20.95
N SER A 5 -5.89 -10.22 -19.75
CA SER A 5 -6.86 -9.20 -19.37
C SER A 5 -6.23 -7.80 -19.49
N SER A 6 -6.96 -6.85 -20.06
CA SER A 6 -6.58 -5.43 -20.03
C SER A 6 -6.90 -4.76 -18.70
N GLN A 7 -7.63 -5.45 -17.81
CA GLN A 7 -7.97 -4.98 -16.47
C GLN A 7 -7.02 -5.59 -15.45
N PRO A 8 -6.51 -4.80 -14.49
CA PRO A 8 -5.69 -5.31 -13.41
C PRO A 8 -6.45 -6.34 -12.56
N GLY A 9 -5.70 -7.31 -12.04
CA GLY A 9 -6.13 -8.24 -11.00
C GLY A 9 -6.40 -7.53 -9.68
N PHE A 10 -6.43 -8.27 -8.59
CA PHE A 10 -6.84 -7.71 -7.30
C PHE A 10 -5.87 -6.65 -6.74
N LEU A 11 -6.43 -5.62 -6.09
CA LEU A 11 -5.72 -4.65 -5.27
C LEU A 11 -5.26 -5.33 -3.98
N ARG A 12 -3.98 -5.16 -3.64
CA ARG A 12 -3.35 -5.82 -2.50
C ARG A 12 -2.47 -4.89 -1.70
N TYR A 13 -2.38 -5.21 -0.42
CA TYR A 13 -1.28 -4.78 0.41
C TYR A 13 -0.02 -5.55 0.03
N VAL A 14 1.09 -4.84 -0.14
CA VAL A 14 2.37 -5.42 -0.60
C VAL A 14 3.53 -5.07 0.32
N GLY A 15 3.26 -4.83 1.61
CA GLY A 15 4.31 -4.58 2.61
C GLY A 15 4.86 -3.16 2.63
N GLY A 16 4.06 -2.15 2.27
CA GLY A 16 4.51 -0.77 2.22
C GLY A 16 3.37 0.27 2.24
N TYR A 17 3.72 1.52 1.94
CA TYR A 17 2.82 2.68 2.05
C TYR A 17 1.82 2.85 0.91
N TYR A 18 1.85 1.92 -0.06
CA TYR A 18 1.01 1.95 -1.23
C TYR A 18 0.46 0.56 -1.49
N LEU A 19 -0.79 0.50 -1.92
CA LEU A 19 -1.40 -0.71 -2.43
C LEU A 19 -0.98 -0.92 -3.89
N LYS A 20 -1.12 -2.15 -4.37
CA LYS A 20 -0.74 -2.50 -5.75
C LYS A 20 -1.75 -3.48 -6.32
N PHE A 21 -2.12 -3.29 -7.57
CA PHE A 21 -2.81 -4.34 -8.30
C PHE A 21 -1.83 -5.49 -8.63
N LEU A 22 -2.21 -6.75 -8.37
CA LEU A 22 -1.31 -7.91 -8.40
C LEU A 22 -0.38 -8.00 -9.63
N ASP A 23 -0.94 -7.74 -10.81
CA ASP A 23 -0.32 -7.75 -12.14
C ASP A 23 -0.21 -6.34 -12.75
N GLY A 24 -0.58 -5.31 -11.99
CA GLY A 24 -0.64 -3.92 -12.42
C GLY A 24 0.36 -3.00 -11.69
N PRO A 25 0.22 -1.68 -11.88
CA PRO A 25 1.07 -0.71 -11.21
C PRO A 25 0.71 -0.58 -9.72
N TYR A 26 1.60 0.10 -8.98
CA TYR A 26 1.23 0.65 -7.67
C TYR A 26 0.06 1.62 -7.85
N TRP A 27 -0.85 1.60 -6.88
CA TRP A 27 -2.03 2.42 -6.88
C TRP A 27 -1.81 3.65 -6.01
N PHE A 28 -2.11 4.83 -6.56
CA PHE A 28 -2.12 6.10 -5.84
C PHE A 28 -3.58 6.56 -5.71
N LYS A 29 -4.11 6.53 -4.49
CA LYS A 29 -5.49 6.89 -4.16
C LYS A 29 -5.70 8.39 -4.30
N ALA A 30 -6.78 8.72 -5.00
CA ALA A 30 -7.30 10.05 -5.26
C ALA A 30 -8.82 9.91 -5.30
N GLY A 31 -9.44 9.86 -4.12
CA GLY A 31 -10.84 9.49 -3.97
C GLY A 31 -11.75 10.59 -3.46
N VAL A 32 -13.01 10.20 -3.29
CA VAL A 32 -14.07 11.01 -2.70
C VAL A 32 -14.74 10.20 -1.61
N ASP A 33 -15.10 10.92 -0.55
CA ASP A 33 -15.73 10.34 0.64
C ASP A 33 -17.27 10.45 0.54
N ASP A 34 -17.75 11.65 0.20
CA ASP A 34 -19.18 11.95 0.08
C ASP A 34 -19.85 11.54 -1.24
N PRO A 35 -21.18 11.29 -1.23
CA PRO A 35 -21.97 11.03 -0.02
C PRO A 35 -21.70 9.60 0.42
N GLU A 36 -21.38 9.41 1.70
CA GLU A 36 -21.06 8.10 2.28
C GLU A 36 -22.22 7.10 2.04
N GLU A 37 -23.47 7.58 2.09
CA GLU A 37 -24.68 6.79 1.90
C GLU A 37 -25.12 6.72 0.43
N PHE A 38 -24.16 6.73 -0.51
CA PHE A 38 -24.36 6.70 -1.96
C PHE A 38 -25.37 5.65 -2.43
N LEU A 39 -25.56 4.56 -1.69
CA LEU A 39 -26.50 3.47 -2.01
C LEU A 39 -27.97 3.78 -1.68
N GLY A 40 -28.26 4.84 -0.91
CA GLY A 40 -29.61 5.24 -0.50
C GLY A 40 -30.49 5.61 -1.69
N GLU A 41 -31.73 5.12 -1.74
CA GLU A 41 -32.58 5.13 -2.95
C GLU A 41 -32.79 6.53 -3.57
N THR A 42 -32.85 7.56 -2.73
CA THR A 42 -33.13 8.94 -3.12
C THR A 42 -31.89 9.79 -3.35
N VAL A 43 -30.70 9.28 -3.02
CA VAL A 43 -29.43 10.01 -3.20
C VAL A 43 -29.23 10.36 -4.67
N PHE A 44 -28.88 11.62 -4.95
CA PHE A 44 -28.84 12.24 -6.28
C PHE A 44 -30.14 12.12 -7.11
N GLY A 45 -31.28 11.80 -6.50
CA GLY A 45 -32.53 11.57 -7.25
C GLY A 45 -32.63 10.19 -7.91
N GLY A 46 -31.74 9.25 -7.54
CA GLY A 46 -31.84 7.82 -7.89
C GLY A 46 -30.73 7.27 -8.78
N TRP A 47 -30.81 5.97 -9.08
CA TRP A 47 -29.73 5.18 -9.69
C TRP A 47 -29.22 5.68 -11.05
N ALA A 48 -30.08 6.29 -11.87
CA ALA A 48 -29.66 6.84 -13.15
C ALA A 48 -28.76 8.07 -12.97
N GLN A 49 -29.13 8.98 -12.06
CA GLN A 49 -28.31 10.16 -11.78
C GLN A 49 -27.02 9.78 -11.06
N LYS A 50 -27.06 8.80 -10.15
CA LYS A 50 -25.84 8.23 -9.55
C LYS A 50 -24.83 7.76 -10.60
N ARG A 51 -25.28 7.08 -11.66
CA ARG A 51 -24.39 6.69 -12.77
C ARG A 51 -23.75 7.91 -13.43
N SER A 52 -24.53 8.97 -13.70
CA SER A 52 -24.00 10.24 -14.22
C SER A 52 -22.95 10.88 -13.29
N GLN A 53 -23.16 10.79 -11.97
CA GLN A 53 -22.19 11.27 -10.97
C GLN A 53 -20.88 10.46 -11.00
N VAL A 54 -20.96 9.13 -11.11
CA VAL A 54 -19.77 8.26 -11.25
C VAL A 54 -19.05 8.54 -12.57
N ASP A 55 -19.78 8.72 -13.68
CA ASP A 55 -19.19 9.12 -14.97
C ASP A 55 -18.42 10.43 -14.85
N TYR A 56 -18.99 11.40 -14.16
CA TYR A 56 -18.36 12.70 -13.94
C TYR A 56 -17.07 12.58 -13.11
N LEU A 57 -17.10 11.88 -11.98
CA LEU A 57 -15.92 11.64 -11.15
C LEU A 57 -14.82 10.90 -11.92
N ALA A 58 -15.18 9.84 -12.64
CA ALA A 58 -14.24 9.07 -13.46
C ALA A 58 -13.61 9.93 -14.56
N ALA A 59 -14.41 10.75 -15.25
CA ALA A 59 -13.91 11.69 -16.27
C ALA A 59 -12.96 12.75 -15.68
N LYS A 60 -13.13 13.08 -14.39
CA LYS A 60 -12.22 13.94 -13.63
C LYS A 60 -11.01 13.21 -13.05
N GLY A 61 -10.92 11.90 -13.22
CA GLY A 61 -9.79 11.10 -12.74
C GLY A 61 -9.85 10.76 -11.25
N VAL A 62 -10.99 10.90 -10.59
CA VAL A 62 -11.18 10.29 -9.27
C VAL A 62 -11.15 8.77 -9.42
N ASN A 63 -10.47 8.07 -8.51
CA ASN A 63 -10.20 6.64 -8.64
C ASN A 63 -10.54 5.79 -7.40
N SER A 64 -11.21 6.38 -6.40
CA SER A 64 -11.72 5.69 -5.22
C SER A 64 -13.04 6.32 -4.79
N MET A 65 -13.96 5.51 -4.28
CA MET A 65 -15.21 5.97 -3.67
C MET A 65 -15.42 5.27 -2.33
N TYR A 66 -15.54 6.05 -1.26
CA TYR A 66 -16.01 5.61 0.05
C TYR A 66 -17.52 5.41 0.01
N ILE A 67 -18.01 4.23 0.42
CA ILE A 67 -19.43 3.88 0.34
C ILE A 67 -19.82 3.01 1.53
N VAL A 68 -20.80 3.45 2.31
CA VAL A 68 -21.37 2.71 3.44
C VAL A 68 -22.37 1.65 2.97
N LEU A 69 -22.29 0.45 3.56
CA LEU A 69 -23.16 -0.70 3.28
C LEU A 69 -24.27 -0.89 4.31
N LEU A 70 -24.15 -0.27 5.49
CA LEU A 70 -25.16 -0.27 6.53
C LEU A 70 -25.06 1.04 7.32
N ASP A 71 -26.01 1.93 7.08
CA ASP A 71 -26.13 3.20 7.80
C ASP A 71 -27.32 3.20 8.78
N TYR A 72 -28.44 2.53 8.48
CA TYR A 72 -29.63 2.63 9.34
C TYR A 72 -29.43 2.28 10.84
N PRO A 73 -29.91 3.09 11.81
CA PRO A 73 -30.63 4.37 11.68
C PRO A 73 -29.72 5.61 11.80
N GLY A 74 -28.46 5.49 11.37
CA GLY A 74 -27.40 6.50 11.40
C GLY A 74 -27.71 7.76 10.59
N ASP A 75 -26.68 8.41 10.09
CA ASP A 75 -26.75 9.80 9.63
C ASP A 75 -27.83 10.06 8.58
N SER A 76 -27.99 9.17 7.60
CA SER A 76 -29.11 9.25 6.64
C SER A 76 -30.26 8.30 6.97
N GLY A 77 -29.97 7.14 7.54
CA GLY A 77 -30.92 6.05 7.72
C GLY A 77 -31.46 5.47 6.40
N LEU A 78 -30.75 5.66 5.28
CA LEU A 78 -31.20 5.25 3.94
C LEU A 78 -30.60 3.92 3.49
N VAL A 79 -29.50 3.47 4.10
CA VAL A 79 -28.77 2.28 3.63
C VAL A 79 -28.88 1.13 4.62
N PHE A 80 -29.46 0.02 4.17
CA PHE A 80 -29.47 -1.25 4.88
C PHE A 80 -29.75 -2.40 3.90
N PRO A 81 -29.17 -3.60 4.12
CA PRO A 81 -29.19 -4.67 3.12
C PRO A 81 -30.42 -5.60 3.23
N TRP A 82 -31.24 -5.44 4.26
CA TRP A 82 -32.37 -6.31 4.58
C TRP A 82 -33.69 -5.87 3.93
N LEU A 83 -34.68 -6.78 3.90
CA LEU A 83 -36.06 -6.48 3.45
C LEU A 83 -36.70 -5.38 4.29
N THR A 84 -36.47 -5.46 5.61
CA THR A 84 -36.89 -4.44 6.57
C THR A 84 -35.80 -4.28 7.61
N VAL A 85 -35.71 -3.10 8.21
CA VAL A 85 -34.75 -2.80 9.28
C VAL A 85 -34.93 -3.63 10.55
N ASN A 86 -36.11 -4.24 10.73
CA ASN A 86 -36.47 -5.05 11.91
C ASN A 86 -36.18 -6.55 11.74
N ASP A 87 -35.74 -7.00 10.56
CA ASP A 87 -35.46 -8.42 10.27
C ASP A 87 -34.10 -8.59 9.57
N GLN A 88 -33.05 -8.73 10.38
CA GLN A 88 -31.70 -8.94 9.88
C GLN A 88 -31.43 -10.35 9.33
N THR A 89 -32.43 -11.25 9.35
CA THR A 89 -32.28 -12.63 8.84
C THR A 89 -32.60 -12.75 7.35
N ARG A 90 -33.18 -11.70 6.74
CA ARG A 90 -33.65 -11.73 5.35
C ARG A 90 -33.12 -10.54 4.55
N TYR A 91 -32.12 -10.83 3.71
CA TYR A 91 -31.57 -9.87 2.75
C TYR A 91 -32.55 -9.55 1.63
N ASP A 92 -32.57 -8.29 1.21
CA ASP A 92 -33.34 -7.84 0.05
C ASP A 92 -32.52 -8.07 -1.22
N ILE A 93 -32.84 -9.14 -1.93
CA ILE A 93 -32.08 -9.57 -3.12
C ILE A 93 -32.16 -8.53 -4.26
N ASP A 94 -33.23 -7.73 -4.32
CA ASP A 94 -33.39 -6.71 -5.36
C ASP A 94 -32.60 -5.44 -5.02
N LYS A 95 -32.46 -5.07 -3.74
CA LYS A 95 -31.43 -4.08 -3.32
C LYS A 95 -30.04 -4.57 -3.65
N MET A 96 -29.69 -5.80 -3.27
CA MET A 96 -28.36 -6.35 -3.50
C MET A 96 -28.00 -6.47 -4.98
N ARG A 97 -28.96 -6.68 -5.88
CA ARG A 97 -28.74 -6.65 -7.34
C ARG A 97 -28.46 -5.24 -7.86
N ARG A 98 -29.10 -4.22 -7.29
CA ARG A 98 -28.89 -2.83 -7.69
C ARG A 98 -27.55 -2.30 -7.19
N TRP A 99 -27.13 -2.68 -5.98
CA TRP A 99 -25.81 -2.37 -5.44
C TRP A 99 -24.72 -3.01 -6.30
N GLU A 100 -24.84 -4.31 -6.56
CA GLU A 100 -23.96 -5.04 -7.48
C GLU A 100 -23.82 -4.34 -8.84
N SER A 101 -24.95 -3.99 -9.47
CA SER A 101 -24.93 -3.31 -10.77
C SER A 101 -24.26 -1.94 -10.73
N MET A 102 -24.30 -1.24 -9.59
CA MET A 102 -23.58 0.02 -9.42
C MET A 102 -22.09 -0.20 -9.15
N PHE A 103 -21.72 -1.20 -8.34
CA PHE A 103 -20.32 -1.54 -8.10
C PHE A 103 -19.62 -2.01 -9.38
N ASP A 104 -20.29 -2.81 -10.21
CA ASP A 104 -19.83 -3.13 -11.56
C ASP A 104 -19.63 -1.88 -12.41
N TYR A 105 -20.55 -0.91 -12.32
CA TYR A 105 -20.45 0.34 -13.06
C TYR A 105 -19.26 1.20 -12.62
N ILE A 106 -18.97 1.25 -11.31
CA ILE A 106 -17.82 1.92 -10.72
C ILE A 106 -16.51 1.20 -11.12
N ARG A 107 -16.49 -0.13 -11.06
CA ARG A 107 -15.36 -0.98 -11.49
C ARG A 107 -15.04 -0.77 -12.97
N ASP A 108 -16.05 -0.72 -13.85
CA ASP A 108 -15.86 -0.50 -15.29
C ASP A 108 -15.27 0.89 -15.61
N ARG A 109 -15.28 1.81 -14.63
CA ARG A 109 -14.62 3.13 -14.66
C ARG A 109 -13.27 3.17 -13.96
N GLN A 110 -12.73 1.99 -13.63
CA GLN A 110 -11.41 1.81 -13.02
C GLN A 110 -11.26 2.53 -11.67
N MET A 111 -12.36 2.61 -10.92
CA MET A 111 -12.38 3.15 -9.56
C MET A 111 -12.38 2.01 -8.55
N VAL A 112 -11.65 2.19 -7.46
CA VAL A 112 -11.61 1.27 -6.32
C VAL A 112 -12.83 1.55 -5.42
N LEU A 113 -13.47 0.47 -4.98
CA LEU A 113 -14.52 0.52 -3.98
C LEU A 113 -13.87 0.55 -2.59
N HIS A 114 -14.13 1.58 -1.82
CA HIS A 114 -13.78 1.63 -0.40
C HIS A 114 -15.06 1.42 0.40
N LEU A 115 -15.38 0.15 0.69
CA LEU A 115 -16.68 -0.24 1.23
C LEU A 115 -16.66 -0.28 2.75
N VAL A 116 -17.48 0.56 3.37
CA VAL A 116 -17.59 0.67 4.82
C VAL A 116 -18.74 -0.21 5.29
N LEU A 117 -18.42 -1.21 6.11
CA LEU A 117 -19.37 -2.25 6.47
C LEU A 117 -20.49 -1.72 7.36
N GLU A 118 -20.19 -0.75 8.23
CA GLU A 118 -21.10 -0.22 9.24
C GLU A 118 -20.79 1.26 9.50
N ASP A 119 -21.82 2.08 9.60
CA ASP A 119 -21.79 3.47 10.08
C ASP A 119 -21.67 3.55 11.64
N ASP A 120 -21.42 4.75 12.17
CA ASP A 120 -21.26 5.04 13.60
C ASP A 120 -22.60 4.98 14.39
N GLY A 121 -23.70 5.36 13.76
CA GLY A 121 -25.08 5.29 14.25
C GLY A 121 -25.80 3.96 13.93
N ALA A 122 -25.28 3.18 12.97
CA ALA A 122 -25.92 1.95 12.47
C ALA A 122 -26.32 0.90 13.53
N LEU A 123 -27.31 0.08 13.14
CA LEU A 123 -27.64 -1.16 13.82
C LEU A 123 -26.42 -2.09 13.84
N ILE A 124 -26.15 -2.67 15.02
CA ILE A 124 -25.16 -3.74 15.12
C ILE A 124 -25.73 -5.00 14.45
N PRO A 125 -25.00 -5.66 13.53
CA PRO A 125 -25.40 -6.94 12.99
C PRO A 125 -25.62 -7.98 14.10
N ALA A 126 -26.83 -8.54 14.20
CA ALA A 126 -27.22 -9.54 15.18
C ALA A 126 -26.41 -10.82 15.05
N ASN A 127 -25.97 -11.15 13.83
CA ASN A 127 -24.96 -12.16 13.55
C ASN A 127 -23.94 -11.58 12.55
N ARG A 128 -22.80 -11.10 13.08
CA ARG A 128 -21.74 -10.46 12.30
C ARG A 128 -21.08 -11.38 11.29
N GLU A 129 -20.81 -12.63 11.67
CA GLU A 129 -20.21 -13.60 10.75
C GLU A 129 -21.10 -13.80 9.51
N ASN A 130 -22.41 -13.97 9.71
CA ASN A 130 -23.36 -14.07 8.59
C ASN A 130 -23.43 -12.79 7.76
N PHE A 131 -23.32 -11.62 8.39
CA PHE A 131 -23.26 -10.35 7.68
C PHE A 131 -22.01 -10.25 6.79
N TYR A 132 -20.83 -10.53 7.34
CA TYR A 132 -19.57 -10.52 6.58
C TYR A 132 -19.56 -11.57 5.47
N ARG A 133 -19.96 -12.82 5.77
CA ARG A 133 -20.09 -13.88 4.76
C ARG A 133 -21.00 -13.44 3.61
N TYR A 134 -22.11 -12.78 3.90
CA TYR A 134 -23.03 -12.31 2.88
C TYR A 134 -22.43 -11.16 2.05
N MET A 135 -21.84 -10.14 2.68
CA MET A 135 -21.21 -9.03 1.96
C MET A 135 -20.04 -9.49 1.10
N ILE A 136 -19.16 -10.36 1.62
CA ILE A 136 -18.05 -10.96 0.87
C ILE A 136 -18.57 -11.82 -0.29
N ALA A 137 -19.55 -12.69 -0.05
CA ALA A 137 -20.09 -13.56 -1.11
C ALA A 137 -20.75 -12.77 -2.25
N ARG A 138 -21.28 -11.57 -1.97
CA ARG A 138 -21.86 -10.68 -2.98
C ARG A 138 -20.78 -9.87 -3.68
N PHE A 139 -19.96 -9.14 -2.93
CA PHE A 139 -19.14 -8.05 -3.48
C PHE A 139 -17.63 -8.31 -3.44
N GLY A 140 -17.16 -9.32 -2.71
CA GLY A 140 -15.74 -9.65 -2.60
C GLY A 140 -15.08 -10.08 -3.91
N HIS A 141 -15.83 -10.31 -4.99
CA HIS A 141 -15.22 -10.65 -6.28
C HIS A 141 -14.67 -9.41 -7.03
N HIS A 142 -14.95 -8.19 -6.59
CA HIS A 142 -14.44 -6.98 -7.21
C HIS A 142 -12.93 -6.82 -6.96
N THR A 143 -12.15 -6.63 -8.03
CA THR A 143 -10.68 -6.59 -7.93
C THR A 143 -10.14 -5.31 -7.29
N GLY A 144 -10.82 -4.17 -7.47
CA GLY A 144 -10.50 -2.93 -6.77
C GLY A 144 -11.41 -2.74 -5.58
N LEU A 145 -11.04 -3.32 -4.43
CA LEU A 145 -11.85 -3.26 -3.21
C LEU A 145 -10.96 -3.11 -1.97
N ILE A 146 -11.35 -2.21 -1.08
CA ILE A 146 -10.87 -2.05 0.29
C ILE A 146 -12.07 -2.23 1.21
N TRP A 147 -11.97 -3.12 2.19
CA TRP A 147 -12.96 -3.18 3.25
C TRP A 147 -12.61 -2.21 4.35
N ASN A 148 -13.53 -1.31 4.70
CA ASN A 148 -13.43 -0.51 5.90
C ASN A 148 -14.39 -1.09 6.95
N LEU A 149 -13.85 -1.41 8.12
CA LEU A 149 -14.63 -2.08 9.16
C LEU A 149 -15.85 -1.27 9.56
N ARG A 150 -15.66 0.03 9.79
CA ARG A 150 -16.67 0.88 10.39
C ARG A 150 -16.26 2.35 10.35
N GLU A 151 -17.24 3.20 10.10
CA GLU A 151 -17.17 4.65 10.31
C GLU A 151 -17.04 4.99 11.79
N GLU A 152 -16.13 5.92 12.11
CA GLU A 152 -15.96 6.44 13.47
C GLU A 152 -16.01 5.34 14.55
N TYR A 153 -15.26 4.24 14.34
CA TYR A 153 -15.41 2.99 15.10
C TYR A 153 -15.38 3.20 16.62
N ASN A 154 -14.57 4.16 17.08
CA ASN A 154 -14.29 4.43 18.48
C ASN A 154 -15.46 5.09 19.23
N GLU A 155 -16.56 5.38 18.55
CA GLU A 155 -17.82 5.78 19.20
C GLU A 155 -18.55 4.59 19.83
N ARG A 156 -18.35 3.38 19.28
CA ARG A 156 -19.14 2.20 19.66
C ARG A 156 -18.33 0.94 19.92
N TYR A 157 -17.17 0.81 19.28
CA TYR A 157 -16.30 -0.34 19.39
C TYR A 157 -15.03 0.00 20.17
N SER A 158 -14.65 -0.90 21.08
CA SER A 158 -13.30 -0.94 21.62
C SER A 158 -12.29 -1.37 20.54
N SER A 159 -11.02 -1.00 20.71
CA SER A 159 -9.93 -1.46 19.85
C SER A 159 -9.88 -3.00 19.74
N THR A 160 -10.09 -3.73 20.83
CA THR A 160 -10.16 -5.21 20.81
C THR A 160 -11.29 -5.72 19.93
N GLN A 161 -12.48 -5.10 19.97
CA GLN A 161 -13.58 -5.47 19.08
C GLN A 161 -13.23 -5.18 17.63
N ALA A 162 -12.66 -4.00 17.34
CA ALA A 162 -12.24 -3.64 15.99
C ALA A 162 -11.23 -4.64 15.40
N VAL A 163 -10.21 -5.03 16.19
CA VAL A 163 -9.24 -6.07 15.79
C VAL A 163 -9.94 -7.41 15.55
N ASN A 164 -10.76 -7.89 16.49
CA ASN A 164 -11.40 -9.20 16.37
C ASN A 164 -12.35 -9.29 15.17
N TYR A 165 -13.09 -8.22 14.88
CA TYR A 165 -13.97 -8.18 13.72
C TYR A 165 -13.20 -8.09 12.41
N SER A 166 -12.08 -7.37 12.39
CA SER A 166 -11.19 -7.32 11.23
C SER A 166 -10.51 -8.67 10.97
N LEU A 167 -10.12 -9.41 12.02
CA LEU A 167 -9.58 -10.76 11.90
C LEU A 167 -10.63 -11.74 11.36
N LEU A 168 -11.88 -11.64 11.83
CA LEU A 168 -12.98 -12.41 11.27
C LEU A 168 -13.19 -12.08 9.79
N LEU A 169 -13.14 -10.79 9.41
CA LEU A 169 -13.26 -10.39 8.02
C LEU A 169 -12.12 -10.96 7.16
N GLN A 170 -10.88 -10.88 7.63
CA GLN A 170 -9.70 -11.45 6.99
C GLN A 170 -9.81 -12.97 6.81
N GLU A 171 -10.33 -13.69 7.82
CA GLU A 171 -10.53 -15.14 7.76
C GLU A 171 -11.60 -15.52 6.73
N LEU A 172 -12.66 -14.73 6.63
CA LEU A 172 -13.80 -15.01 5.76
C LEU A 172 -13.59 -14.61 4.30
N ASP A 173 -12.75 -13.60 4.03
CA ASP A 173 -12.51 -13.09 2.69
C ASP A 173 -11.45 -13.94 1.95
N PRO A 174 -11.84 -14.81 1.01
CA PRO A 174 -10.91 -15.71 0.35
C PRO A 174 -9.97 -14.97 -0.62
N TYR A 175 -10.23 -13.69 -0.84
CA TYR A 175 -9.47 -12.86 -1.75
C TYR A 175 -8.46 -11.99 -1.05
N ASP A 176 -8.36 -11.91 0.29
CA ASP A 176 -7.31 -11.08 0.94
C ASP A 176 -7.35 -9.60 0.47
N HIS A 177 -8.53 -8.98 0.50
CA HIS A 177 -8.63 -7.54 0.24
C HIS A 177 -7.98 -6.73 1.36
N PRO A 178 -7.41 -5.55 1.04
CA PRO A 178 -6.99 -4.58 2.04
C PRO A 178 -8.12 -4.25 3.03
N ILE A 179 -7.77 -4.23 4.32
CA ILE A 179 -8.70 -3.87 5.42
C ILE A 179 -8.27 -2.52 6.04
N ALA A 180 -9.23 -1.65 6.30
CA ALA A 180 -9.11 -0.36 6.96
C ALA A 180 -10.12 -0.22 8.11
N VAL A 181 -9.99 0.85 8.90
CA VAL A 181 -10.95 1.24 9.94
C VAL A 181 -10.95 2.77 10.09
N HIS A 182 -12.14 3.39 10.16
CA HIS A 182 -12.32 4.84 10.22
C HIS A 182 -12.55 5.36 11.65
N ASN A 183 -11.96 6.50 12.05
CA ASN A 183 -11.98 7.07 13.42
C ASN A 183 -12.67 8.44 13.48
N VAL A 184 -13.32 8.86 14.57
CA VAL A 184 -13.83 10.26 14.75
C VAL A 184 -12.81 11.25 15.30
N ASN A 185 -11.87 10.75 16.10
CA ASN A 185 -10.85 11.56 16.78
C ASN A 185 -9.45 11.13 16.36
N ALA A 186 -8.41 11.83 16.81
CA ALA A 186 -7.03 11.44 16.55
C ALA A 186 -6.82 9.93 16.74
N PRO A 187 -6.37 9.22 15.68
CA PRO A 187 -6.21 7.79 15.76
C PRO A 187 -5.16 7.42 16.82
N VAL A 188 -5.25 6.21 17.36
CA VAL A 188 -4.27 5.68 18.32
C VAL A 188 -3.59 4.45 17.72
N ASP A 189 -2.28 4.35 17.89
CA ASP A 189 -1.37 3.41 17.22
C ASP A 189 -1.65 1.89 17.40
N TRP A 190 -2.70 1.49 18.11
CA TRP A 190 -3.03 0.07 18.32
C TRP A 190 -3.32 -0.67 17.01
N TYR A 191 -3.90 -0.01 16.00
CA TYR A 191 -4.21 -0.66 14.73
C TYR A 191 -2.94 -1.05 13.97
N LEU A 192 -1.87 -0.24 14.07
CA LEU A 192 -0.56 -0.57 13.50
C LEU A 192 0.00 -1.86 14.09
N ARG A 193 -0.10 -2.02 15.42
CA ARG A 193 0.41 -3.20 16.14
C ARG A 193 -0.43 -4.46 15.91
N SER A 194 -1.68 -4.33 15.51
CA SER A 194 -2.56 -5.48 15.27
C SER A 194 -2.22 -6.25 13.99
N GLN A 195 -1.53 -5.59 13.04
CA GLN A 195 -1.12 -6.12 11.72
C GLN A 195 -2.25 -6.64 10.82
N VAL A 196 -3.51 -6.59 11.25
CA VAL A 196 -4.67 -6.99 10.42
C VAL A 196 -5.05 -5.92 9.38
N PHE A 197 -4.73 -4.65 9.66
CA PHE A 197 -5.06 -3.54 8.75
C PHE A 197 -3.98 -3.34 7.70
N SER A 198 -4.42 -3.03 6.48
CA SER A 198 -3.57 -2.73 5.32
C SER A 198 -3.53 -1.23 4.98
N ALA A 199 -4.50 -0.47 5.47
CA ALA A 199 -4.57 0.97 5.31
C ALA A 199 -5.15 1.63 6.58
N THR A 200 -4.74 2.86 6.87
CA THR A 200 -5.50 3.73 7.77
C THR A 200 -6.68 4.34 7.04
N SER A 201 -7.70 4.76 7.77
CA SER A 201 -8.76 5.63 7.28
C SER A 201 -8.95 6.74 8.29
N ILE A 202 -8.19 7.83 8.13
CA ILE A 202 -8.05 8.86 9.17
C ILE A 202 -9.03 10.00 8.94
N GLN A 203 -9.85 10.29 9.95
CA GLN A 203 -10.47 11.59 10.14
C GLN A 203 -9.55 12.53 10.92
N THR A 204 -9.52 13.80 10.51
CA THR A 204 -8.80 14.84 11.24
C THR A 204 -9.71 15.60 12.21
N GLU A 205 -9.22 15.90 13.41
CA GLU A 205 -9.97 16.66 14.43
C GLU A 205 -10.41 18.07 13.98
N LEU A 206 -9.68 18.67 13.03
CA LEU A 206 -9.98 19.99 12.49
C LEU A 206 -10.01 19.95 10.97
N PRO A 207 -10.96 20.66 10.32
CA PRO A 207 -11.06 20.68 8.86
C PRO A 207 -9.79 21.22 8.19
N SER A 208 -9.45 20.63 7.05
CA SER A 208 -8.31 21.02 6.19
C SER A 208 -8.33 22.47 5.75
N ALA A 209 -9.52 23.06 5.61
CA ALA A 209 -9.69 24.49 5.35
C ALA A 209 -9.12 25.40 6.45
N THR A 210 -8.99 24.88 7.69
CA THR A 210 -8.59 25.63 8.88
C THR A 210 -7.16 25.35 9.34
N LEU A 211 -6.64 24.17 9.02
CA LEU A 211 -5.28 23.76 9.38
C LEU A 211 -4.24 24.23 8.34
N PRO A 212 -3.02 24.61 8.75
CA PRO A 212 -1.93 24.85 7.81
C PRO A 212 -1.61 23.58 6.99
N PRO A 213 -1.50 23.66 5.65
CA PRO A 213 -1.25 22.48 4.82
C PRO A 213 -0.04 21.64 5.23
N ARG A 214 1.06 22.28 5.69
CA ARG A 214 2.26 21.59 6.16
C ARG A 214 2.01 20.69 7.37
N GLN A 215 0.99 20.97 8.18
CA GLN A 215 0.65 20.14 9.34
C GLN A 215 0.17 18.75 8.91
N PHE A 216 -0.48 18.63 7.75
CA PHE A 216 -0.86 17.32 7.21
C PHE A 216 0.35 16.49 6.80
N ASN A 217 1.40 17.11 6.27
CA ASN A 217 2.67 16.43 6.04
C ASN A 217 3.26 15.93 7.36
N ALA A 218 3.28 16.74 8.41
CA ALA A 218 3.79 16.34 9.72
C ALA A 218 2.98 15.16 10.31
N MET A 219 1.65 15.23 10.30
CA MET A 219 0.78 14.13 10.77
C MET A 219 1.02 12.84 9.98
N ALA A 220 1.15 12.93 8.65
CA ALA A 220 1.45 11.78 7.82
C ALA A 220 2.82 11.17 8.12
N LEU A 221 3.84 11.99 8.39
CA LEU A 221 5.18 11.52 8.79
C LEU A 221 5.17 10.85 10.18
N GLU A 222 4.40 11.38 11.13
CA GLU A 222 4.21 10.76 12.45
C GLU A 222 3.57 9.37 12.30
N TRP A 223 2.51 9.24 11.50
CA TRP A 223 1.88 7.95 11.23
C TRP A 223 2.77 6.98 10.49
N ARG A 224 3.53 7.49 9.51
CA ARG A 224 4.54 6.72 8.81
C ARG A 224 5.57 6.14 9.78
N GLN A 225 6.11 6.98 10.66
CA GLN A 225 7.09 6.56 11.66
C GLN A 225 6.49 5.55 12.63
N ALA A 226 5.28 5.80 13.13
CA ALA A 226 4.59 4.87 14.02
C ALA A 226 4.37 3.49 13.34
N ALA A 227 4.03 3.48 12.05
CA ALA A 227 3.86 2.24 11.29
C ALA A 227 5.19 1.47 11.13
N GLN A 228 6.30 2.18 10.95
CA GLN A 228 7.64 1.59 10.95
C GLN A 228 7.99 1.01 12.33
N ASP A 229 7.78 1.77 13.39
CA ASP A 229 8.08 1.37 14.77
C ASP A 229 7.27 0.13 15.19
N ALA A 230 6.04 -0.01 14.66
CA ALA A 230 5.19 -1.19 14.83
C ALA A 230 5.63 -2.40 13.99
N GLY A 231 6.61 -2.25 13.10
CA GLY A 231 7.06 -3.28 12.18
C GLY A 231 6.04 -3.63 11.07
N HIS A 232 5.09 -2.74 10.80
CA HIS A 232 4.02 -2.94 9.83
C HIS A 232 3.78 -1.69 8.98
N PRO A 233 4.69 -1.36 8.04
CA PRO A 233 4.51 -0.23 7.13
C PRO A 233 3.27 -0.43 6.26
N LEU A 234 2.26 0.42 6.40
CA LEU A 234 0.98 0.28 5.71
C LEU A 234 0.55 1.57 5.03
N MET A 235 -0.47 1.51 4.17
CA MET A 235 -0.96 2.68 3.46
C MET A 235 -1.56 3.72 4.41
N ILE A 236 -0.96 4.91 4.48
CA ILE A 236 -1.50 6.01 5.28
C ILE A 236 -2.53 6.77 4.43
N SER A 237 -3.81 6.61 4.73
CA SER A 237 -4.92 7.33 4.11
C SER A 237 -5.62 8.23 5.11
N PHE A 238 -5.87 9.48 4.68
CA PHE A 238 -6.74 10.44 5.34
C PHE A 238 -8.04 10.52 4.55
N ASP A 239 -9.05 9.79 4.99
CA ASP A 239 -10.27 9.64 4.20
C ASP A 239 -11.30 10.72 4.54
N GLU A 240 -11.20 11.33 5.73
CA GLU A 240 -12.03 12.48 6.09
C GLU A 240 -11.18 13.64 6.65
N THR A 241 -10.72 14.54 5.77
CA THR A 241 -9.94 15.73 6.18
C THR A 241 -10.81 16.91 6.64
N GLY A 242 -12.01 16.60 7.14
CA GLY A 242 -13.09 17.51 7.49
C GLY A 242 -13.85 18.07 6.28
N LYS A 243 -15.06 18.55 6.53
CA LYS A 243 -16.03 19.01 5.52
C LYS A 243 -15.48 20.13 4.63
N ILE A 244 -15.31 19.84 3.35
CA ILE A 244 -14.81 20.75 2.31
C ILE A 244 -16.00 21.38 1.59
N SER A 245 -16.14 22.70 1.68
CA SER A 245 -17.13 23.42 0.86
C SER A 245 -16.60 23.74 -0.54
N SER A 246 -17.50 24.11 -1.46
CA SER A 246 -17.13 24.51 -2.83
C SER A 246 -16.44 25.89 -2.90
N SER A 247 -16.17 26.54 -1.76
CA SER A 247 -15.56 27.87 -1.71
C SER A 247 -14.11 27.90 -2.22
N ASP A 248 -13.73 29.01 -2.87
CA ASP A 248 -12.39 29.20 -3.44
C ASP A 248 -11.25 29.09 -2.41
N LYS A 249 -11.49 29.53 -1.17
CA LYS A 249 -10.49 29.47 -0.08
C LYS A 249 -10.20 28.03 0.31
N ASP A 250 -11.25 27.22 0.47
CA ASP A 250 -11.13 25.82 0.86
C ASP A 250 -10.41 25.05 -0.25
N ARG A 251 -10.77 25.30 -1.50
CA ARG A 251 -10.11 24.71 -2.69
C ARG A 251 -8.60 24.88 -2.70
N SER A 252 -8.09 26.09 -2.44
CA SER A 252 -6.65 26.31 -2.42
C SER A 252 -5.94 25.60 -1.26
N ASN A 253 -6.58 25.52 -0.09
CA ASN A 253 -6.00 24.82 1.06
C ASN A 253 -6.02 23.30 0.86
N VAL A 254 -7.09 22.75 0.30
CA VAL A 254 -7.22 21.33 -0.04
C VAL A 254 -6.15 20.90 -1.05
N ARG A 255 -5.92 21.66 -2.13
CA ARG A 255 -4.81 21.35 -3.06
C ARG A 255 -3.46 21.30 -2.33
N LYS A 256 -3.16 22.31 -1.51
CA LYS A 256 -1.89 22.36 -0.77
C LYS A 256 -1.75 21.19 0.20
N MET A 257 -2.84 20.84 0.88
CA MET A 257 -2.92 19.69 1.78
C MET A 257 -2.63 18.38 1.06
N THR A 258 -3.29 18.12 -0.07
CA THR A 258 -3.10 16.86 -0.82
C THR A 258 -1.66 16.68 -1.31
N TRP A 259 -1.00 17.76 -1.76
CA TRP A 259 0.44 17.73 -2.05
C TRP A 259 1.29 17.45 -0.82
N CYS A 260 0.96 18.07 0.32
CA CYS A 260 1.65 17.84 1.58
C CYS A 260 1.54 16.39 2.07
N LEU A 261 0.36 15.77 1.93
CA LEU A 261 0.14 14.35 2.21
C LEU A 261 0.93 13.46 1.24
N ALA A 262 0.85 13.72 -0.06
CA ALA A 262 1.51 12.90 -1.08
C ALA A 262 3.02 12.82 -0.89
N LEU A 263 3.68 13.95 -0.59
CA LEU A 263 5.13 13.99 -0.34
C LEU A 263 5.52 13.46 1.04
N ALA A 264 4.57 13.04 1.88
CA ALA A 264 4.79 12.22 3.08
C ALA A 264 4.53 10.71 2.85
N ASN A 265 4.29 10.30 1.60
CA ASN A 265 3.74 8.99 1.23
C ASN A 265 2.34 8.69 1.79
N ALA A 266 1.53 9.70 2.09
CA ALA A 266 0.13 9.56 2.45
C ALA A 266 -0.79 9.89 1.27
N GLN A 267 -2.05 9.46 1.37
CA GLN A 267 -3.09 9.64 0.36
C GLN A 267 -4.40 10.07 1.04
N CYS A 268 -5.44 10.39 0.26
CA CYS A 268 -6.69 10.85 0.82
C CYS A 268 -7.94 10.58 -0.03
N GLU A 269 -9.09 10.69 0.63
CA GLU A 269 -10.39 10.98 0.05
C GLU A 269 -10.85 12.38 0.47
N LEU A 270 -11.68 13.00 -0.36
CA LEU A 270 -12.20 14.34 -0.10
C LEU A 270 -13.65 14.24 0.40
N HIS A 271 -13.87 14.63 1.64
CA HIS A 271 -15.19 14.86 2.27
C HIS A 271 -15.73 16.22 1.81
N VAL A 272 -16.56 16.21 0.77
CA VAL A 272 -17.11 17.41 0.10
C VAL A 272 -18.56 17.65 0.54
N TRP A 273 -18.77 18.76 1.26
CA TRP A 273 -20.06 19.06 1.88
C TRP A 273 -20.43 20.55 1.84
N PRO A 274 -21.73 20.90 1.66
CA PRO A 274 -22.83 20.02 1.27
C PRO A 274 -22.72 19.59 -0.19
N LEU A 275 -23.23 18.39 -0.51
CA LEU A 275 -23.14 17.83 -1.85
C LEU A 275 -24.51 17.61 -2.49
N ALA A 276 -24.82 18.41 -3.50
CA ALA A 276 -25.97 18.18 -4.38
C ALA A 276 -25.56 17.57 -5.73
N ASP A 277 -24.39 17.96 -6.24
CA ASP A 277 -23.81 17.48 -7.49
C ASP A 277 -22.27 17.62 -7.45
N TYR A 278 -21.53 16.61 -7.92
CA TYR A 278 -20.05 16.69 -7.89
C TYR A 278 -19.49 17.79 -8.81
N ALA A 279 -20.27 18.30 -9.77
CA ALA A 279 -19.88 19.42 -10.62
C ALA A 279 -19.64 20.71 -9.84
N GLU A 280 -20.24 20.87 -8.65
CA GLU A 280 -20.02 22.02 -7.78
C GLU A 280 -18.56 22.10 -7.27
N PHE A 281 -17.84 20.98 -7.31
CA PHE A 281 -16.47 20.83 -6.85
C PHE A 281 -15.47 20.60 -8.00
N ASP A 282 -15.82 20.91 -9.24
CA ASP A 282 -15.04 20.65 -10.48
C ASP A 282 -13.53 20.92 -10.33
N SER A 283 -13.16 22.06 -9.76
CA SER A 283 -11.76 22.45 -9.59
C SER A 283 -10.99 21.56 -8.60
N LEU A 284 -11.64 21.03 -7.56
CA LEU A 284 -11.00 20.10 -6.61
C LEU A 284 -10.59 18.83 -7.33
N TRP A 285 -11.47 18.30 -8.18
CA TRP A 285 -11.19 17.08 -8.93
C TRP A 285 -10.08 17.30 -9.96
N ASN A 286 -10.04 18.48 -10.60
CA ASN A 286 -8.92 18.84 -11.48
C ASN A 286 -7.60 18.92 -10.70
N ASP A 287 -7.57 19.59 -9.55
CA ASP A 287 -6.38 19.72 -8.69
C ASP A 287 -5.89 18.34 -8.19
N LEU A 288 -6.81 17.48 -7.76
CA LEU A 288 -6.51 16.12 -7.33
C LEU A 288 -5.97 15.26 -8.50
N ASN A 289 -6.52 15.42 -9.70
CA ASN A 289 -6.04 14.74 -10.89
C ASN A 289 -4.66 15.25 -11.34
N HIS A 290 -4.36 16.54 -11.19
CA HIS A 290 -3.02 17.08 -11.44
C HIS A 290 -1.99 16.49 -10.47
N LEU A 291 -2.35 16.31 -9.19
CA LEU A 291 -1.50 15.60 -8.22
C LEU A 291 -1.29 14.15 -8.65
N LYS A 292 -2.37 13.39 -8.85
CA LYS A 292 -2.30 11.97 -9.25
C LYS A 292 -1.47 11.79 -10.53
N THR A 293 -1.70 12.61 -11.55
CA THR A 293 -0.97 12.56 -12.83
C THR A 293 0.52 12.81 -12.64
N PHE A 294 0.90 13.75 -11.77
CA PHE A 294 2.30 13.97 -11.45
C PHE A 294 2.91 12.78 -10.72
N MET A 295 2.24 12.28 -9.68
CA MET A 295 2.72 11.17 -8.86
C MET A 295 2.88 9.89 -9.68
N LEU A 296 1.96 9.57 -10.59
CA LEU A 296 2.07 8.45 -11.53
C LEU A 296 3.20 8.62 -12.56
N GLY A 297 3.74 9.83 -12.72
CA GLY A 297 4.87 10.12 -13.59
C GLY A 297 6.25 9.96 -12.92
N VAL A 298 6.30 9.62 -11.63
CA VAL A 298 7.52 9.36 -10.85
C VAL A 298 7.40 7.99 -10.16
N PRO A 299 8.51 7.32 -9.78
CA PRO A 299 8.46 6.05 -9.05
C PRO A 299 8.13 6.29 -7.56
N PHE A 300 6.95 6.86 -7.29
CA PHE A 300 6.54 7.32 -5.96
C PHE A 300 6.61 6.24 -4.88
N TRP A 301 6.46 4.96 -5.25
CA TRP A 301 6.60 3.81 -4.34
C TRP A 301 8.03 3.60 -3.83
N GLU A 302 9.04 4.03 -4.60
CA GLU A 302 10.46 4.00 -4.24
C GLU A 302 10.93 5.29 -3.56
N MET A 303 10.18 6.39 -3.71
CA MET A 303 10.55 7.67 -3.10
C MET A 303 10.22 7.72 -1.60
N ARG A 304 11.02 8.47 -0.84
CA ARG A 304 10.88 8.63 0.62
C ARG A 304 10.81 10.10 0.99
N PRO A 305 9.96 10.49 1.97
CA PRO A 305 9.91 11.88 2.42
C PRO A 305 11.24 12.32 3.00
N ASP A 306 11.70 13.50 2.62
CA ASP A 306 12.92 14.09 3.15
C ASP A 306 12.81 15.61 3.15
N ASN A 307 12.09 16.13 4.15
CA ASN A 307 11.92 17.57 4.33
C ASN A 307 13.22 18.28 4.76
N SER A 308 14.28 17.55 5.12
CA SER A 308 15.55 18.17 5.47
C SER A 308 16.24 18.83 4.27
N LEU A 309 15.89 18.37 3.05
CA LEU A 309 16.38 18.92 1.79
C LEU A 309 15.85 20.32 1.47
N VAL A 310 14.79 20.80 2.14
CA VAL A 310 14.10 22.03 1.75
C VAL A 310 13.79 22.96 2.93
N SER A 311 13.69 24.26 2.65
CA SER A 311 13.25 25.24 3.65
C SER A 311 11.82 24.99 4.16
N PRO A 312 11.46 25.49 5.36
CA PRO A 312 10.17 25.19 6.00
C PRO A 312 8.90 25.58 5.23
N ASN A 313 9.00 26.42 4.19
CA ASN A 313 7.89 26.76 3.30
C ASN A 313 7.64 25.71 2.19
N ALA A 314 8.39 24.61 2.21
CA ALA A 314 8.22 23.48 1.32
C ALA A 314 8.25 22.14 2.07
N VAL A 315 7.86 21.08 1.35
CA VAL A 315 7.99 19.68 1.74
C VAL A 315 8.54 18.89 0.55
N ALA A 316 9.25 17.79 0.80
CA ALA A 316 9.95 17.06 -0.24
C ALA A 316 9.95 15.54 -0.03
N MET A 317 10.10 14.81 -1.14
CA MET A 317 10.44 13.40 -1.16
C MET A 317 11.55 13.15 -2.18
N THR A 318 12.34 12.11 -1.95
CA THR A 318 13.52 11.80 -2.75
C THR A 318 13.64 10.30 -3.00
N ARG A 319 14.12 9.94 -4.18
CA ARG A 319 14.82 8.69 -4.42
C ARG A 319 16.30 9.08 -4.44
N VAL A 320 16.98 8.82 -3.33
CA VAL A 320 18.36 9.28 -3.07
C VAL A 320 19.26 9.03 -4.28
N GLY A 321 19.99 10.05 -4.71
CA GLY A 321 20.89 10.00 -5.88
C GLY A 321 20.22 10.08 -7.25
N HIS A 322 18.90 9.87 -7.36
CA HIS A 322 18.20 9.83 -8.65
C HIS A 322 17.27 11.01 -8.88
N GLU A 323 16.38 11.31 -7.94
CA GLU A 323 15.36 12.35 -8.12
C GLU A 323 14.83 12.92 -6.81
N ILE A 324 14.54 14.22 -6.82
CA ILE A 324 13.93 14.96 -5.71
C ILE A 324 12.67 15.62 -6.24
N VAL A 325 11.55 15.44 -5.56
CA VAL A 325 10.31 16.17 -5.79
C VAL A 325 10.03 17.00 -4.56
N ALA A 326 9.77 18.29 -4.75
CA ALA A 326 9.37 19.17 -3.65
C ALA A 326 8.22 20.09 -4.05
N TYR A 327 7.42 20.45 -3.06
CA TYR A 327 6.27 21.32 -3.19
C TYR A 327 6.47 22.61 -2.39
N SER A 328 6.56 23.74 -3.08
CA SER A 328 6.50 25.10 -2.50
C SER A 328 5.06 25.43 -2.14
N ILE A 329 4.76 25.55 -0.85
CA ILE A 329 3.39 25.66 -0.32
C ILE A 329 2.81 27.07 -0.50
N ASP A 330 3.64 28.09 -0.37
CA ASP A 330 3.26 29.50 -0.43
C ASP A 330 3.65 30.17 -1.75
N GLY A 331 4.41 29.49 -2.61
CA GLY A 331 4.93 30.03 -3.86
C GLY A 331 6.14 30.94 -3.67
N LEU A 332 6.69 31.04 -2.45
CA LEU A 332 7.93 31.77 -2.19
C LEU A 332 9.15 30.94 -2.61
N PRO A 333 10.33 31.57 -2.78
CA PRO A 333 11.57 30.87 -3.03
C PRO A 333 11.83 29.78 -1.99
N VAL A 334 12.35 28.64 -2.45
CA VAL A 334 12.68 27.49 -1.62
C VAL A 334 14.20 27.34 -1.59
N VAL A 335 14.76 27.27 -0.39
CA VAL A 335 16.17 26.89 -0.19
C VAL A 335 16.25 25.38 -0.25
N VAL A 336 17.13 24.84 -1.10
CA VAL A 336 17.31 23.40 -1.30
C VAL A 336 18.74 23.01 -0.95
N ASP A 337 18.90 22.03 -0.06
CA ASP A 337 20.20 21.50 0.33
C ASP A 337 20.56 20.27 -0.53
N LEU A 338 21.52 20.45 -1.43
CA LEU A 338 22.09 19.40 -2.27
C LEU A 338 23.53 19.05 -1.85
N SER A 339 23.97 19.46 -0.66
CA SER A 339 25.34 19.24 -0.19
C SER A 339 25.70 17.75 -0.04
N GLY A 340 24.73 16.91 0.30
CA GLY A 340 24.86 15.44 0.34
C GLY A 340 24.56 14.74 -0.99
N GLN A 341 24.29 15.48 -2.07
CA GLN A 341 23.92 14.93 -3.38
C GLN A 341 25.07 15.10 -4.38
N GLN A 342 25.17 14.19 -5.36
CA GLN A 342 26.17 14.23 -6.43
C GLN A 342 25.50 14.50 -7.80
N GLY A 343 26.31 14.83 -8.80
CA GLY A 343 25.86 14.98 -10.20
C GLY A 343 25.24 16.34 -10.55
N LEU A 344 24.66 16.42 -11.74
CA LEU A 344 23.94 17.59 -12.24
C LEU A 344 22.45 17.29 -12.26
N TRP A 345 21.62 18.22 -11.79
CA TRP A 345 20.20 17.98 -11.58
C TRP A 345 19.37 18.80 -12.57
N ASN A 346 18.74 18.13 -13.54
CA ASN A 346 17.77 18.78 -14.41
C ASN A 346 16.54 19.21 -13.60
N CYS A 347 16.11 20.46 -13.74
CA CYS A 347 15.01 21.02 -12.98
C CYS A 347 13.78 21.25 -13.87
N VAL A 348 12.64 20.69 -13.46
CA VAL A 348 11.33 20.93 -14.09
C VAL A 348 10.35 21.45 -13.05
N TRP A 349 9.79 22.62 -13.32
CA TRP A 349 8.66 23.15 -12.56
C TRP A 349 7.35 22.57 -13.08
N TYR A 350 6.44 22.23 -12.17
CA TYR A 350 5.10 21.78 -12.45
C TYR A 350 4.08 22.67 -11.72
N HIS A 351 3.12 23.20 -12.48
CA HIS A 351 2.05 24.03 -11.92
C HIS A 351 0.92 23.13 -11.40
N PRO A 352 0.68 23.08 -10.08
CA PRO A 352 -0.24 22.12 -9.47
C PRO A 352 -1.72 22.38 -9.79
N ARG A 353 -2.07 23.52 -10.40
CA ARG A 353 -3.44 23.90 -10.78
C ARG A 353 -3.76 23.68 -12.26
N THR A 354 -2.74 23.63 -13.11
CA THR A 354 -2.92 23.60 -14.57
C THR A 354 -2.23 22.41 -15.23
N GLY A 355 -1.37 21.70 -14.50
CA GLY A 355 -0.53 20.63 -15.03
C GLY A 355 0.63 21.12 -15.90
N GLN A 356 0.83 22.44 -16.06
CA GLN A 356 1.87 22.99 -16.91
C GLN A 356 3.28 22.63 -16.41
N ARG A 357 4.15 22.16 -17.30
CA ARG A 357 5.57 21.92 -17.03
C ARG A 357 6.45 23.00 -17.66
N ILE A 358 7.43 23.51 -16.93
CA ILE A 358 8.45 24.47 -17.41
C ILE A 358 9.82 23.97 -17.01
N SER A 359 10.69 23.69 -17.99
CA SER A 359 12.11 23.40 -17.72
C SER A 359 12.83 24.65 -17.24
N ALA A 360 13.65 24.49 -16.22
CA ALA A 360 14.57 25.52 -15.72
C ALA A 360 16.02 25.11 -16.00
N GLU A 361 16.96 26.00 -15.68
CA GLU A 361 18.39 25.66 -15.73
C GLU A 361 18.70 24.51 -14.77
N ALA A 362 19.63 23.65 -15.20
CA ALA A 362 20.10 22.56 -14.36
C ALA A 362 20.84 23.09 -13.13
N VAL A 363 20.68 22.39 -12.02
CA VAL A 363 21.18 22.79 -10.70
C VAL A 363 22.42 21.94 -10.39
N PRO A 364 23.59 22.54 -10.12
CA PRO A 364 24.75 21.77 -9.68
C PRO A 364 24.52 21.22 -8.27
N SER A 365 25.02 20.02 -8.00
CA SER A 365 25.03 19.45 -6.65
C SER A 365 26.14 20.06 -5.77
N GLY A 366 26.27 19.57 -4.52
CA GLY A 366 27.39 19.89 -3.63
C GLY A 366 27.24 21.19 -2.84
N GLY A 367 26.05 21.79 -2.82
CA GLY A 367 25.79 23.00 -2.05
C GLY A 367 24.31 23.29 -1.85
N VAL A 368 24.06 24.43 -1.21
CA VAL A 368 22.71 24.96 -0.98
C VAL A 368 22.35 25.92 -2.10
N VAL A 369 21.19 25.72 -2.71
CA VAL A 369 20.66 26.56 -3.80
C VAL A 369 19.32 27.18 -3.42
N THR A 370 18.88 28.20 -4.14
CA THR A 370 17.54 28.77 -3.99
C THR A 370 16.78 28.67 -5.30
N LEU A 371 15.65 27.97 -5.28
CA LEU A 371 14.78 27.77 -6.43
C LEU A 371 13.52 28.61 -6.28
N THR A 372 13.22 29.46 -7.27
CA THR A 372 12.05 30.36 -7.23
C THR A 372 10.94 29.87 -8.15
N PRO A 373 9.73 29.60 -7.63
CA PRO A 373 8.57 29.23 -8.44
C PRO A 373 8.28 30.23 -9.57
N PRO A 374 8.08 29.78 -10.83
CA PRO A 374 7.85 30.68 -11.96
C PRO A 374 6.39 31.16 -12.08
N PHE A 375 5.47 30.63 -11.27
CA PHE A 375 4.02 30.86 -11.43
C PHE A 375 3.46 31.96 -10.52
N GLY A 376 4.24 32.48 -9.57
CA GLY A 376 3.73 33.40 -8.54
C GLY A 376 2.72 32.78 -7.58
N SER A 377 2.69 31.45 -7.49
CA SER A 377 1.83 30.65 -6.62
C SER A 377 2.53 29.38 -6.16
N ASP A 378 1.83 28.54 -5.40
CA ASP A 378 2.29 27.20 -5.06
C ASP A 378 2.74 26.42 -6.31
N ALA A 379 3.83 25.67 -6.19
CA ALA A 379 4.51 25.04 -7.30
C ALA A 379 5.24 23.79 -6.87
N VAL A 380 5.40 22.85 -7.79
CA VAL A 380 6.21 21.65 -7.59
C VAL A 380 7.48 21.81 -8.42
N PHE A 381 8.64 21.45 -7.89
CA PHE A 381 9.83 21.24 -8.69
C PHE A 381 10.26 19.78 -8.61
N HIS A 382 10.66 19.24 -9.76
CA HIS A 382 11.22 17.91 -9.92
C HIS A 382 12.67 18.07 -10.38
N LEU A 383 13.59 17.67 -9.53
CA LEU A 383 15.00 17.56 -9.85
C LEU A 383 15.29 16.11 -10.23
N VAL A 384 15.82 15.88 -11.43
CA VAL A 384 16.26 14.57 -11.89
C VAL A 384 17.75 14.63 -12.11
N ASN A 385 18.50 13.74 -11.44
CA ASN A 385 19.93 13.62 -11.68
C ASN A 385 20.16 13.09 -13.10
N ILE A 386 20.89 13.84 -13.92
CA ILE A 386 21.20 13.45 -15.32
C ILE A 386 22.47 12.62 -15.43
N GLU A 387 23.29 12.68 -14.39
CA GLU A 387 24.45 11.82 -14.16
C GLU A 387 24.27 11.22 -12.76
N PRO A 388 23.19 10.43 -12.53
CA PRO A 388 23.20 9.62 -11.33
C PRO A 388 24.47 8.80 -11.43
N ASP A 389 25.28 8.78 -10.37
CA ASP A 389 26.20 7.67 -10.21
C ASP A 389 25.35 6.43 -10.52
N GLU A 390 25.74 5.63 -11.52
CA GLU A 390 25.10 4.33 -11.69
C GLU A 390 25.06 3.77 -10.28
N PRO A 391 23.87 3.46 -9.71
CA PRO A 391 23.84 2.91 -8.38
C PRO A 391 24.80 1.75 -8.47
N ALA A 392 25.95 1.85 -7.78
CA ALA A 392 27.00 0.86 -7.90
C ALA A 392 26.25 -0.45 -7.74
N VAL A 393 26.26 -1.33 -8.77
CA VAL A 393 25.50 -2.58 -8.74
C VAL A 393 25.72 -3.11 -7.34
N PRO A 394 24.70 -3.10 -6.46
CA PRO A 394 24.97 -2.98 -5.04
C PRO A 394 25.87 -4.12 -4.68
N GLU A 395 27.03 -3.78 -4.09
CA GLU A 395 27.99 -4.81 -3.72
C GLU A 395 27.19 -5.89 -3.01
N ASN A 396 27.24 -7.07 -3.62
CA ASN A 396 26.50 -8.22 -3.18
C ASN A 396 26.70 -8.39 -1.67
N VAL A 397 25.60 -8.56 -0.92
CA VAL A 397 25.66 -8.72 0.54
C VAL A 397 26.67 -9.81 0.89
N VAL A 398 27.61 -9.50 1.79
CA VAL A 398 28.66 -10.43 2.19
C VAL A 398 28.07 -11.45 3.15
N ILE A 399 28.23 -12.73 2.80
CA ILE A 399 27.75 -13.86 3.60
C ILE A 399 28.93 -14.51 4.31
N GLU A 400 28.87 -14.49 5.65
CA GLU A 400 29.84 -15.16 6.50
C GLU A 400 29.17 -16.22 7.38
N ASN A 401 29.98 -17.03 8.07
CA ASN A 401 29.52 -18.01 9.07
C ASN A 401 28.45 -19.00 8.55
N LEU A 402 28.43 -19.28 7.24
CA LEU A 402 27.44 -20.14 6.60
C LEU A 402 27.51 -21.59 7.14
N GLN A 403 26.39 -22.06 7.66
CA GLN A 403 26.14 -23.44 8.07
C GLN A 403 24.86 -23.99 7.40
N PRO A 404 24.85 -25.28 7.02
CA PRO A 404 25.96 -26.24 7.11
C PRO A 404 27.13 -25.88 6.17
N SER A 405 28.37 -26.12 6.61
CA SER A 405 29.60 -25.75 5.87
C SER A 405 29.75 -26.37 4.47
N ARG A 406 28.88 -27.32 4.10
CA ARG A 406 28.78 -27.91 2.75
C ARG A 406 28.03 -27.01 1.75
N TYR A 407 27.26 -26.03 2.22
CA TYR A 407 26.55 -25.08 1.37
C TYR A 407 27.51 -24.06 0.77
N ARG A 408 27.11 -23.43 -0.34
CA ARG A 408 28.00 -22.55 -1.10
C ARG A 408 27.31 -21.24 -1.43
N VAL A 409 28.00 -20.15 -1.14
CA VAL A 409 27.65 -18.83 -1.66
C VAL A 409 28.03 -18.78 -3.13
N SER A 410 27.14 -18.27 -3.98
CA SER A 410 27.35 -18.10 -5.41
C SER A 410 26.56 -16.90 -5.92
N GLN A 411 26.65 -16.60 -7.21
CA GLN A 411 25.83 -15.57 -7.85
C GLN A 411 24.75 -16.23 -8.72
N LEU A 412 23.60 -15.56 -8.80
CA LEU A 412 22.43 -16.04 -9.49
C LEU A 412 22.43 -15.54 -10.94
N TYR A 413 22.55 -16.47 -11.90
CA TYR A 413 22.37 -16.17 -13.31
C TYR A 413 21.47 -17.23 -13.93
N LYS A 414 20.81 -16.87 -15.04
CA LYS A 414 20.15 -17.86 -15.89
C LYS A 414 21.12 -18.99 -16.26
N ASP A 415 20.59 -20.20 -16.41
CA ASP A 415 21.31 -21.44 -16.72
C ASP A 415 22.30 -21.93 -15.63
N SER A 416 22.47 -21.18 -14.53
CA SER A 416 23.31 -21.60 -13.41
C SER A 416 22.65 -22.71 -12.59
N THR A 417 23.47 -23.55 -11.96
CA THR A 417 22.99 -24.55 -10.99
C THR A 417 22.73 -23.90 -9.63
N TYR A 418 21.69 -24.34 -8.93
CA TYR A 418 21.24 -23.73 -7.65
C TYR A 418 21.33 -24.66 -6.43
N TYR A 419 21.72 -25.93 -6.62
CA TYR A 419 22.11 -26.84 -5.54
C TYR A 419 23.59 -27.20 -5.60
N VAL A 420 24.15 -27.65 -4.47
CA VAL A 420 25.53 -28.16 -4.38
C VAL A 420 25.66 -29.63 -4.78
N ASP A 421 24.56 -30.37 -4.81
CA ASP A 421 24.50 -31.83 -4.98
C ASP A 421 23.57 -32.28 -6.12
N ARG A 422 23.11 -31.33 -6.96
CA ARG A 422 22.29 -31.60 -8.16
C ARG A 422 22.71 -30.67 -9.31
N THR A 423 22.46 -31.13 -10.52
CA THR A 423 22.77 -30.40 -11.76
C THR A 423 21.57 -29.67 -12.35
N PHE A 424 20.53 -29.41 -11.55
CA PHE A 424 19.37 -28.63 -12.01
C PHE A 424 19.75 -27.16 -12.20
N THR A 425 19.18 -26.54 -13.22
CA THR A 425 19.50 -25.16 -13.63
C THR A 425 18.28 -24.24 -13.53
N LEU A 426 18.54 -22.94 -13.48
CA LEU A 426 17.53 -21.89 -13.54
C LEU A 426 17.14 -21.61 -15.00
N ILE A 427 15.89 -21.84 -15.36
CA ILE A 427 15.37 -21.67 -16.73
C ILE A 427 14.78 -20.28 -16.93
N ASP A 428 14.10 -19.76 -15.91
CA ASP A 428 13.48 -18.45 -15.92
C ASP A 428 13.81 -17.71 -14.63
N LEU A 429 14.33 -16.49 -14.75
CA LEU A 429 14.86 -15.71 -13.64
C LEU A 429 14.49 -14.24 -13.86
N PRO A 430 13.70 -13.62 -12.96
CA PRO A 430 13.39 -12.19 -13.05
C PRO A 430 14.65 -11.34 -13.14
N ASP A 431 14.63 -10.30 -13.99
CA ASP A 431 15.79 -9.43 -14.20
C ASP A 431 16.29 -8.79 -12.89
N ALA A 432 15.36 -8.47 -11.98
CA ALA A 432 15.66 -7.94 -10.66
C ALA A 432 16.49 -8.89 -9.74
N LEU A 433 16.63 -10.16 -10.12
CA LEU A 433 17.38 -11.17 -9.36
C LEU A 433 18.71 -11.58 -10.01
N GLN A 434 18.96 -11.14 -11.24
CA GLN A 434 20.21 -11.48 -11.94
C GLN A 434 21.42 -10.82 -11.24
N GLY A 435 22.49 -11.59 -11.09
CA GLY A 435 23.73 -11.16 -10.45
C GLY A 435 23.73 -11.14 -8.92
N LEU A 436 22.57 -11.36 -8.27
CA LEU A 436 22.46 -11.36 -6.81
C LEU A 436 23.17 -12.56 -6.16
N THR A 437 23.64 -12.37 -4.93
CA THR A 437 24.13 -13.47 -4.08
C THR A 437 23.04 -14.49 -3.83
N CYS A 438 23.39 -15.78 -3.92
CA CYS A 438 22.55 -16.88 -3.48
C CYS A 438 23.33 -17.87 -2.62
N ILE A 439 22.64 -18.55 -1.71
CA ILE A 439 23.16 -19.72 -1.00
C ILE A 439 22.60 -20.96 -1.68
N LYS A 440 23.50 -21.69 -2.34
CA LYS A 440 23.23 -23.02 -2.89
C LYS A 440 23.15 -24.01 -1.73
N THR A 441 21.95 -24.53 -1.51
CA THR A 441 21.66 -25.57 -0.53
C THR A 441 21.90 -26.96 -1.15
N ALA A 442 21.71 -28.01 -0.37
CA ALA A 442 21.75 -29.38 -0.87
C ALA A 442 20.33 -29.93 -0.99
N ASN A 443 19.96 -30.48 -2.14
CA ASN A 443 18.65 -31.08 -2.32
C ASN A 443 18.46 -32.35 -1.48
N ASP A 444 19.55 -33.01 -1.07
CA ASP A 444 19.49 -34.13 -0.12
C ASP A 444 18.95 -33.73 1.26
N ASP A 445 19.02 -32.44 1.64
CA ASP A 445 18.47 -31.95 2.92
C ASP A 445 16.96 -31.65 2.87
N LYS A 446 16.27 -31.93 1.76
CA LYS A 446 14.85 -31.56 1.59
C LYS A 446 13.92 -32.16 2.63
N THR A 447 14.31 -33.25 3.32
CA THR A 447 13.54 -33.88 4.39
C THR A 447 13.94 -33.41 5.80
N ASN A 448 14.87 -32.46 5.93
CA ASN A 448 15.24 -31.94 7.24
C ASN A 448 14.04 -31.24 7.90
N ALA A 449 13.76 -31.59 9.15
CA ALA A 449 12.59 -31.13 9.91
C ALA A 449 12.95 -30.23 11.10
N ASP A 450 14.19 -29.79 11.23
CA ASP A 450 14.64 -28.98 12.35
C ASP A 450 14.01 -27.58 12.30
N SER A 451 13.68 -27.00 13.45
CA SER A 451 13.13 -25.64 13.52
C SER A 451 14.16 -24.54 13.23
N SER A 452 15.46 -24.87 13.34
CA SER A 452 16.60 -24.03 12.99
C SER A 452 17.69 -24.92 12.39
N PHE A 453 18.02 -24.70 11.12
CA PHE A 453 18.87 -25.59 10.33
C PHE A 453 19.97 -24.84 9.58
N ILE A 454 19.61 -23.85 8.76
CA ILE A 454 20.59 -23.01 8.05
C ILE A 454 20.86 -21.77 8.88
N SER A 455 22.13 -21.40 9.00
CA SER A 455 22.52 -20.12 9.57
C SER A 455 23.64 -19.45 8.78
N PHE A 456 23.66 -18.12 8.77
CA PHE A 456 24.69 -17.31 8.15
C PHE A 456 24.60 -15.87 8.67
N SER A 457 25.65 -15.08 8.55
CA SER A 457 25.61 -13.65 8.84
C SER A 457 25.62 -12.81 7.57
N VAL A 458 24.89 -11.70 7.60
CA VAL A 458 24.91 -10.64 6.58
C VAL A 458 25.62 -9.40 7.13
N ASP A 459 26.45 -8.75 6.32
CA ASP A 459 27.20 -7.54 6.70
C ASP A 459 26.37 -6.26 6.72
N ARG A 460 25.24 -6.26 6.00
CA ARG A 460 24.33 -5.12 5.86
C ARG A 460 22.87 -5.57 5.82
N SER A 461 21.94 -4.62 5.91
CA SER A 461 20.51 -4.91 5.77
C SER A 461 20.21 -5.55 4.40
N ALA A 462 19.40 -6.59 4.40
CA ALA A 462 19.18 -7.41 3.21
C ALA A 462 17.76 -7.99 3.16
N ASN A 463 17.23 -8.14 1.96
CA ASN A 463 16.06 -8.95 1.68
C ASN A 463 16.49 -10.42 1.53
N ILE A 464 16.00 -11.29 2.41
CA ILE A 464 16.21 -12.74 2.35
C ILE A 464 15.03 -13.37 1.62
N LEU A 465 15.28 -13.83 0.41
CA LEU A 465 14.29 -14.46 -0.46
C LEU A 465 14.45 -15.99 -0.40
N ILE A 466 13.45 -16.69 0.11
CA ILE A 466 13.39 -18.15 0.13
C ILE A 466 12.72 -18.64 -1.14
N ALA A 467 13.48 -19.30 -2.00
CA ALA A 467 12.98 -19.93 -3.22
C ALA A 467 12.43 -21.32 -2.88
N TYR A 468 11.14 -21.38 -2.57
CA TYR A 468 10.48 -22.57 -2.05
C TYR A 468 9.67 -23.31 -3.13
N ASP A 469 9.73 -24.63 -3.14
CA ASP A 469 9.12 -25.47 -4.19
C ASP A 469 7.60 -25.34 -4.21
N SER A 470 7.06 -24.92 -5.36
CA SER A 470 5.62 -24.71 -5.54
C SER A 470 4.79 -25.99 -5.44
N ARG A 471 5.42 -27.16 -5.55
CA ARG A 471 4.76 -28.49 -5.49
C ARG A 471 4.49 -28.97 -4.06
N VAL A 472 5.02 -28.29 -3.05
CA VAL A 472 4.74 -28.58 -1.64
C VAL A 472 3.36 -28.04 -1.29
N ASP A 473 2.52 -28.82 -0.60
CA ASP A 473 1.13 -28.45 -0.28
C ASP A 473 1.06 -27.59 0.98
N GLY A 474 1.55 -28.11 2.11
CA GLY A 474 1.66 -27.43 3.40
C GLY A 474 3.07 -26.90 3.61
N LYS A 475 3.22 -25.61 3.92
CA LYS A 475 4.53 -24.94 4.02
C LYS A 475 4.97 -24.94 5.49
N PRO A 476 6.28 -25.05 5.78
CA PRO A 476 6.78 -24.98 7.14
C PRO A 476 6.33 -23.70 7.84
N GLU A 477 5.95 -23.81 9.11
CA GLU A 477 5.45 -22.67 9.89
C GLU A 477 6.47 -21.54 10.00
N TRP A 478 7.77 -21.86 10.05
CA TRP A 478 8.81 -20.83 10.10
C TRP A 478 8.80 -19.94 8.84
N LEU A 479 8.39 -20.50 7.69
CA LEU A 479 8.31 -19.78 6.44
C LEU A 479 7.04 -18.93 6.41
N SER A 480 5.88 -19.56 6.64
CA SER A 480 4.59 -18.87 6.55
C SER A 480 4.35 -17.83 7.66
N LYS A 481 5.00 -17.96 8.83
CA LYS A 481 4.88 -16.98 9.93
C LYS A 481 5.85 -15.82 9.84
N ASN A 482 7.02 -16.02 9.22
CA ASN A 482 8.10 -15.03 9.28
C ASN A 482 8.44 -14.40 7.92
N PHE A 483 7.89 -14.91 6.82
CA PHE A 483 8.15 -14.40 5.48
C PHE A 483 6.82 -14.10 4.77
N VAL A 484 6.86 -13.10 3.89
CA VAL A 484 5.73 -12.71 3.04
C VAL A 484 5.93 -13.31 1.65
N LEU A 485 4.92 -14.00 1.14
CA LEU A 485 4.95 -14.51 -0.24
C LEU A 485 4.98 -13.33 -1.23
N THR A 486 5.93 -13.36 -2.16
CA THR A 486 6.04 -12.35 -3.22
C THR A 486 5.33 -12.81 -4.50
N ASN A 487 5.13 -11.89 -5.44
CA ASN A 487 4.66 -12.22 -6.79
C ASN A 487 5.76 -12.77 -7.71
N TRP A 488 6.98 -12.97 -7.20
CA TRP A 488 8.08 -13.52 -7.99
C TRP A 488 8.12 -15.04 -7.90
N SER A 489 8.53 -15.62 -9.03
CA SER A 489 8.87 -17.03 -9.12
C SER A 489 10.12 -17.23 -9.96
N ILE A 490 10.80 -18.35 -9.73
CA ILE A 490 11.97 -18.76 -10.50
C ILE A 490 11.65 -20.08 -11.18
N GLY A 491 11.71 -20.13 -12.51
CA GLY A 491 11.55 -21.37 -13.27
C GLY A 491 12.81 -22.23 -13.20
N VAL A 492 12.66 -23.54 -13.01
CA VAL A 492 13.80 -24.46 -12.83
C VAL A 492 13.70 -25.69 -13.74
N SER A 493 14.85 -26.30 -14.05
CA SER A 493 14.94 -27.49 -14.90
C SER A 493 14.47 -28.78 -14.23
N ASP A 494 14.24 -28.75 -12.92
CA ASP A 494 13.68 -29.88 -12.19
C ASP A 494 12.20 -30.09 -12.55
N LYS A 495 11.95 -30.96 -13.53
CA LYS A 495 10.61 -31.36 -13.99
C LYS A 495 9.71 -30.19 -14.42
N GLY A 496 10.31 -29.10 -14.93
CA GLY A 496 9.56 -27.91 -15.35
C GLY A 496 8.80 -27.22 -14.22
N ALA A 497 9.25 -27.40 -12.97
CA ALA A 497 8.68 -26.75 -11.81
C ALA A 497 9.11 -25.27 -11.73
N TYR A 498 8.46 -24.53 -10.84
CA TYR A 498 8.89 -23.21 -10.43
C TYR A 498 8.97 -23.12 -8.91
N LEU A 499 9.78 -22.20 -8.42
CA LEU A 499 9.96 -21.91 -7.00
C LEU A 499 9.29 -20.57 -6.71
N ARG A 500 8.42 -20.51 -5.71
CA ARG A 500 7.81 -19.26 -5.25
C ARG A 500 8.76 -18.58 -4.27
N LEU A 501 8.92 -17.26 -4.42
CA LEU A 501 9.80 -16.49 -3.55
C LEU A 501 9.04 -15.92 -2.36
N TRP A 502 9.57 -16.17 -1.17
CA TRP A 502 9.10 -15.59 0.10
C TRP A 502 10.15 -14.63 0.63
N ASN A 503 9.78 -13.41 1.00
CA ASN A 503 10.70 -12.37 1.42
C ASN A 503 10.61 -12.07 2.92
N ARG A 504 11.77 -11.82 3.52
CA ARG A 504 11.90 -11.17 4.83
C ARG A 504 13.12 -10.24 4.80
N THR A 505 12.94 -8.97 5.13
CA THR A 505 14.06 -8.04 5.35
C THR A 505 14.70 -8.29 6.71
N VAL A 506 16.03 -8.28 6.76
CA VAL A 506 16.81 -8.49 7.99
C VAL A 506 17.82 -7.35 8.16
N ALA A 507 18.11 -7.01 9.42
CA ALA A 507 19.22 -6.13 9.79
C ALA A 507 20.58 -6.87 9.66
N PRO A 508 21.72 -6.14 9.71
CA PRO A 508 23.05 -6.75 9.75
C PRO A 508 23.17 -7.74 10.91
N GLY A 509 23.79 -8.91 10.68
CA GLY A 509 23.99 -9.94 11.70
C GLY A 509 23.49 -11.33 11.31
N MET A 510 23.29 -12.18 12.32
CA MET A 510 22.96 -13.60 12.13
C MET A 510 21.52 -13.82 11.69
N VAL A 511 21.37 -14.62 10.63
CA VAL A 511 20.11 -15.13 10.10
C VAL A 511 20.00 -16.61 10.41
N HIS A 512 18.83 -17.04 10.87
CA HIS A 512 18.46 -18.44 11.09
C HIS A 512 17.24 -18.81 10.25
N LEU A 513 17.30 -19.96 9.58
CA LEU A 513 16.23 -20.53 8.76
C LEU A 513 15.96 -21.98 9.17
N GLY A 514 14.70 -22.39 9.18
CA GLY A 514 14.31 -23.76 9.52
C GLY A 514 14.52 -24.76 8.37
N GLY A 515 14.35 -26.04 8.68
CA GLY A 515 14.40 -27.14 7.73
C GLY A 515 13.29 -27.06 6.69
N ASN A 516 13.53 -27.67 5.52
CA ASN A 516 12.58 -27.68 4.41
C ASN A 516 11.28 -28.41 4.75
N ALA A 517 11.34 -29.45 5.59
CA ALA A 517 10.21 -30.25 6.05
C ALA A 517 9.92 -30.07 7.55
N ALA A 518 10.24 -28.90 8.10
CA ALA A 518 9.95 -28.54 9.50
C ALA A 518 8.42 -28.50 9.78
N PRO A 519 7.97 -28.40 11.06
CA PRO A 519 6.55 -28.43 11.41
C PRO A 519 5.69 -27.51 10.53
N GLY A 520 4.52 -28.00 10.12
CA GLY A 520 3.64 -27.36 9.11
C GLY A 520 3.81 -27.91 7.68
N PHE A 521 4.90 -28.63 7.42
CA PHE A 521 5.16 -29.22 6.11
C PHE A 521 4.18 -30.34 5.73
N ALA A 522 3.68 -30.32 4.50
CA ALA A 522 2.97 -31.44 3.87
C ALA A 522 3.22 -31.46 2.36
N ALA A 523 3.46 -32.64 1.79
CA ALA A 523 3.59 -32.80 0.34
C ALA A 523 3.00 -34.14 -0.13
N SER A 524 2.13 -34.07 -1.13
CA SER A 524 1.49 -35.20 -1.81
C SER A 524 2.26 -35.67 -3.06
N SER A 525 3.28 -34.92 -3.47
CA SER A 525 4.08 -35.18 -4.66
C SER A 525 5.58 -35.05 -4.39
N SER A 526 6.43 -35.37 -5.38
CA SER A 526 7.87 -35.17 -5.23
C SER A 526 8.23 -33.69 -5.18
N TYR A 527 9.03 -33.31 -4.21
CA TYR A 527 9.51 -31.94 -4.01
C TYR A 527 11.04 -31.90 -3.90
N SER A 528 11.58 -30.70 -3.93
CA SER A 528 12.99 -30.35 -3.76
C SER A 528 13.18 -29.34 -2.61
N ALA A 529 14.41 -29.20 -2.11
CA ALA A 529 14.75 -28.30 -1.01
C ALA A 529 14.66 -26.83 -1.45
N TYR A 530 14.38 -25.89 -0.54
CA TYR A 530 14.53 -24.47 -0.88
C TYR A 530 16.01 -24.09 -1.08
N PHE A 531 16.25 -23.00 -1.79
CA PHE A 531 17.53 -22.26 -1.75
C PHE A 531 17.27 -20.79 -1.39
N VAL A 532 18.33 -20.03 -1.10
CA VAL A 532 18.20 -18.66 -0.59
C VAL A 532 18.81 -17.69 -1.60
N VAL A 533 18.08 -16.61 -1.92
CA VAL A 533 18.56 -15.45 -2.67
C VAL A 533 18.67 -14.27 -1.71
N ILE A 534 19.75 -13.51 -1.83
CA ILE A 534 20.07 -12.41 -0.93
C ILE A 534 20.15 -11.16 -1.80
N GLN A 535 19.16 -10.29 -1.61
CA GLN A 535 19.07 -9.02 -2.32
C GLN A 535 19.48 -7.90 -1.37
N PRO A 536 20.46 -7.05 -1.72
CA PRO A 536 20.77 -5.85 -0.96
C PRO A 536 19.50 -5.01 -0.73
N TYR A 537 19.27 -4.60 0.51
CA TYR A 537 18.17 -3.68 0.80
C TYR A 537 18.67 -2.25 0.57
N LEU A 538 18.19 -1.60 -0.51
CA LEU A 538 18.63 -0.27 -0.96
C LEU A 538 17.82 0.89 -0.38
N GLY A 539 17.01 0.65 0.66
CA GLY A 539 16.55 1.75 1.50
C GLY A 539 17.77 2.46 2.12
N ALA A 540 17.73 3.79 2.19
CA ALA A 540 18.84 4.67 2.58
C ALA A 540 19.80 4.05 3.61
N GLU A 541 21.12 4.29 3.49
CA GLU A 541 22.15 3.93 4.49
C GLU A 541 21.94 4.60 5.88
N SER A 542 20.76 5.17 6.11
CA SER A 542 20.15 5.40 7.42
C SER A 542 18.63 5.20 7.31
N ASP A 543 18.18 3.94 7.21
CA ASP A 543 16.87 3.54 7.72
C ASP A 543 17.10 3.12 9.18
N PRO A 544 16.82 3.98 10.17
CA PRO A 544 16.91 3.59 11.59
C PRO A 544 15.93 2.47 11.97
N TYR A 545 15.05 2.00 11.07
CA TYR A 545 14.04 0.98 11.37
C TYR A 545 13.89 -0.09 10.28
N PRO A 546 14.86 -1.01 10.12
CA PRO A 546 14.48 -2.38 9.79
C PRO A 546 13.58 -2.91 10.94
N PRO A 547 12.45 -3.58 10.66
CA PRO A 547 11.63 -4.17 11.72
C PRO A 547 12.50 -5.12 12.54
N SER A 548 12.56 -4.91 13.85
CA SER A 548 13.00 -5.95 14.77
C SER A 548 11.98 -7.09 14.72
N ALA A 549 12.47 -8.34 14.71
CA ALA A 549 11.59 -9.50 14.81
C ALA A 549 10.72 -9.35 16.08
N PRO A 550 9.39 -9.56 16.01
CA PRO A 550 8.53 -9.40 17.17
C PRO A 550 9.02 -10.30 18.32
N GLN A 551 9.43 -9.70 19.43
CA GLN A 551 9.64 -10.42 20.67
C GLN A 551 8.34 -10.40 21.47
N GLY A 552 7.76 -11.58 21.69
CA GLY A 552 6.71 -11.75 22.71
C GLY A 552 5.25 -11.77 22.24
N VAL A 553 4.94 -12.03 20.97
CA VAL A 553 3.54 -12.24 20.55
C VAL A 553 3.08 -13.65 20.96
N GLN A 554 2.30 -13.74 22.06
CA GLN A 554 1.43 -14.88 22.28
C GLN A 554 0.21 -14.73 21.38
N ILE A 555 0.12 -15.58 20.36
CA ILE A 555 -1.11 -15.78 19.59
C ILE A 555 -2.05 -16.58 20.49
N PHE A 556 -3.13 -15.96 20.99
CA PHE A 556 -4.25 -16.70 21.53
C PHE A 556 -4.96 -17.38 20.36
N LYS A 557 -4.71 -18.68 20.16
CA LYS A 557 -5.62 -19.50 19.38
C LYS A 557 -6.95 -19.54 20.13
N VAL A 558 -7.99 -18.96 19.56
CA VAL A 558 -9.35 -19.33 19.94
C VAL A 558 -9.58 -20.69 19.28
N ASP A 559 -9.74 -21.73 20.09
CA ASP A 559 -10.10 -23.07 19.61
C ASP A 559 -11.52 -23.01 18.97
N PRO A 560 -11.83 -23.83 17.94
CA PRO A 560 -13.03 -23.72 17.11
C PRO A 560 -14.37 -23.63 17.83
#